data_AF-A0A6J4Y3C9-F1
#
_entry.id   AF-A0A6J4Y3C9-F1
#
_cell.length_a   1.000
_cell.length_b   1.000
_cell.length_c   1.000
_cell.angle_alpha   90.00
_cell.angle_beta   90.00
_cell.angle_gamma   90.00
#
_symmetry.space_group_name_H-M   'P 1'
#
loop_
_entity.id
_entity.type
_entity.pdbx_description
1 polymer ?
#
loop_
_entity_poly.entity_id
_entity_poly.type
_entity_poly.pdbx_seq_one_letter_code
_entity_poly.pdbx_strand_id
1 'polypeptide(L)'
;MEAKDIAQLLTALAGLFTITFTIVKYLSRRDKQIVARDVFQAVVESLSSEVEVKRLGGAILLRRFFDPETELGRGHMPYASEAMNVIAAMLRDVEAGNFQKLLADGLRSAPALEHADLQRTNLQKAYLGKKGDNIPNLNSADFYRADLSGASLKGANVVKAVFYQSRLHNTIFKNADLTEANFFEADLLGANFEGALLEKASFLGARNIPSGLSVLIGTDGKYVGKERFKAPTAPAEPDNLNVFLSRPGTLNTSQQEFVNHLLTLLDNEGISAITVERDEYPNFGAVAEVRRVMSGCEGAVILGFCQLEVRRGFWRTGTDEAMEIQGVVLPTAWNHVEAGMAAMIGLPALYIVEKGVGGGLLESRDVDDIVNNIDIGKPDFSRLQESITKWSRAVHEYRH
;
A
#
# COMPACT_ATOMS: atom_id res chain seq x y z
N MET A 1 11.02 9.32 -18.61
CA MET A 1 11.06 10.67 -19.20
C MET A 1 12.16 10.65 -20.23
N GLU A 2 11.82 10.85 -21.50
CA GLU A 2 12.79 10.76 -22.61
C GLU A 2 13.69 12.00 -22.65
N ALA A 3 14.85 11.91 -23.31
CA ALA A 3 15.81 13.03 -23.40
C ALA A 3 15.19 14.32 -23.99
N LYS A 4 14.18 14.17 -24.85
CA LYS A 4 13.43 15.27 -25.46
C LYS A 4 12.54 16.00 -24.45
N ASP A 5 11.93 15.28 -23.53
CA ASP A 5 11.09 15.84 -22.46
C ASP A 5 11.95 16.64 -21.47
N ILE A 6 13.16 16.15 -21.17
CA ILE A 6 14.14 16.85 -20.31
C ILE A 6 14.55 18.19 -20.94
N ALA A 7 14.83 18.23 -22.24
CA ALA A 7 15.20 19.46 -22.95
C ALA A 7 14.06 20.50 -23.00
N GLN A 8 12.82 20.05 -23.19
CA GLN A 8 11.65 20.93 -23.15
C GLN A 8 11.39 21.47 -21.74
N LEU A 9 11.55 20.65 -20.70
CA LEU A 9 11.46 21.06 -19.31
C LEU A 9 12.51 22.14 -18.98
N LEU A 10 13.77 21.92 -19.38
CA LEU A 10 14.86 22.87 -19.19
C LEU A 10 14.63 24.20 -19.91
N THR A 11 14.02 24.17 -21.09
CA THR A 11 13.69 25.38 -21.87
C THR A 11 12.54 26.17 -21.23
N ALA A 12 11.50 25.49 -20.75
CA ALA A 12 10.39 26.11 -20.03
C ALA A 12 10.86 26.74 -18.70
N LEU A 13 11.78 26.07 -18.00
CA LEU A 13 12.44 26.61 -16.81
C LEU A 13 13.31 27.82 -17.18
N ALA A 14 14.20 27.72 -18.17
CA ALA A 14 15.14 28.79 -18.54
C ALA A 14 14.46 30.11 -18.93
N GLY A 15 13.30 30.07 -19.59
CA GLY A 15 12.53 31.26 -19.98
C GLY A 15 11.97 32.05 -18.78
N LEU A 16 11.61 31.38 -17.69
CA LEU A 16 11.17 32.02 -16.44
C LEU A 16 12.33 32.50 -15.55
N PHE A 17 13.52 31.91 -15.69
CA PHE A 17 14.69 32.14 -14.83
C PHE A 17 15.59 33.30 -15.30
N THR A 18 15.72 33.53 -16.60
CA THR A 18 16.79 34.39 -17.16
C THR A 18 16.51 35.88 -17.08
N ILE A 19 15.24 36.31 -16.99
CA ILE A 19 14.87 37.74 -16.93
C ILE A 19 14.91 38.29 -15.49
N THR A 20 14.75 37.43 -14.48
CA THR A 20 14.55 37.80 -13.07
C THR A 20 15.85 37.98 -12.27
N PHE A 21 16.91 37.22 -12.55
CA PHE A 21 18.07 37.13 -11.65
C PHE A 21 18.89 38.44 -11.51
N THR A 22 19.13 39.16 -12.62
CA THR A 22 20.05 40.31 -12.62
C THR A 22 19.36 41.62 -12.22
N ILE A 23 18.07 41.78 -12.55
CA ILE A 23 17.34 43.05 -12.35
C ILE A 23 16.71 43.11 -10.95
N VAL A 24 16.19 41.99 -10.43
CA VAL A 24 15.41 41.96 -9.17
C VAL A 24 16.23 42.41 -7.96
N LYS A 25 17.54 42.18 -7.94
CA LYS A 25 18.41 42.59 -6.82
C LYS A 25 18.39 44.10 -6.56
N TYR A 26 18.22 44.90 -7.61
CA TYR A 26 18.26 46.37 -7.59
C TYR A 26 16.88 47.04 -7.54
N LEU A 27 15.80 46.25 -7.54
CA LEU A 27 14.43 46.75 -7.49
C LEU A 27 14.01 47.23 -6.10
N SER A 28 13.09 48.21 -6.06
CA SER A 28 12.45 48.66 -4.83
C SER A 28 11.61 47.53 -4.21
N ARG A 29 11.24 47.64 -2.92
CA ARG A 29 10.39 46.64 -2.25
C ARG A 29 9.04 46.46 -2.97
N ARG A 30 8.46 47.54 -3.47
CA ARG A 30 7.17 47.52 -4.20
C ARG A 30 7.29 46.80 -5.54
N ASP A 31 8.37 47.04 -6.28
CA ASP A 31 8.59 46.40 -7.58
C ASP A 31 8.88 44.91 -7.43
N LYS A 32 9.61 44.52 -6.37
CA LYS A 32 9.83 43.10 -6.03
C LYS A 32 8.53 42.35 -5.76
N GLN A 33 7.56 42.98 -5.10
CA GLN A 33 6.24 42.38 -4.85
C GLN A 33 5.43 42.21 -6.16
N ILE A 34 5.49 43.18 -7.08
CA ILE A 34 4.83 43.08 -8.38
C ILE A 34 5.42 41.92 -9.19
N VAL A 35 6.75 41.84 -9.27
CA VAL A 35 7.44 40.73 -9.97
C VAL A 35 7.12 39.39 -9.32
N ALA A 36 7.13 39.30 -7.99
CA ALA A 36 6.77 38.07 -7.27
C ALA A 36 5.36 37.60 -7.60
N ARG A 37 4.39 38.53 -7.63
CA ARG A 37 3.00 38.26 -8.00
C ARG A 37 2.89 37.74 -9.43
N ASP A 38 3.52 38.43 -10.39
CA ASP A 38 3.40 38.09 -11.80
C ASP A 38 4.06 36.72 -12.08
N VAL A 39 5.19 36.42 -11.41
CA VAL A 39 5.83 35.10 -11.46
C VAL A 39 4.94 34.02 -10.82
N PHE A 40 4.35 34.28 -9.65
CA PHE A 40 3.43 33.35 -9.00
C PHE A 40 2.24 33.02 -9.89
N GLN A 41 1.61 34.04 -10.49
CA GLN A 41 0.49 33.86 -11.40
C GLN A 41 0.88 33.03 -12.62
N ALA A 42 2.02 33.32 -13.26
CA ALA A 42 2.49 32.53 -14.40
C ALA A 42 2.77 31.05 -14.03
N VAL A 43 3.30 30.80 -12.82
CA VAL A 43 3.49 29.44 -12.31
C VAL A 43 2.14 28.74 -12.12
N VAL A 44 1.16 29.40 -11.49
CA VAL A 44 -0.18 28.83 -11.29
C VAL A 44 -0.87 28.55 -12.63
N GLU A 45 -0.78 29.44 -13.60
CA GLU A 45 -1.32 29.24 -14.94
C GLU A 45 -0.70 28.02 -15.63
N SER A 46 0.61 27.79 -15.44
CA SER A 46 1.30 26.62 -16.02
C SER A 46 0.84 25.28 -15.45
N LEU A 47 0.34 25.24 -14.20
CA LEU A 47 -0.19 24.02 -13.57
C LEU A 47 -1.47 23.51 -14.24
N SER A 48 -2.24 24.42 -14.86
CA SER A 48 -3.46 24.10 -15.59
C SER A 48 -3.22 23.75 -17.06
N SER A 49 -1.96 23.73 -17.50
CA SER A 49 -1.60 23.41 -18.88
C SER A 49 -1.93 21.95 -19.24
N GLU A 50 -2.53 21.74 -20.42
CA GLU A 50 -2.73 20.41 -21.01
C GLU A 50 -1.40 19.75 -21.39
N VAL A 51 -0.36 20.55 -21.67
CA VAL A 51 0.99 20.05 -21.93
C VAL A 51 1.64 19.60 -20.62
N GLU A 52 1.85 18.29 -20.48
CA GLU A 52 2.38 17.66 -19.27
C GLU A 52 3.71 18.27 -18.81
N VAL A 53 4.65 18.52 -19.73
CA VAL A 53 5.96 19.10 -19.41
C VAL A 53 5.83 20.49 -18.79
N LYS A 54 4.91 21.33 -19.28
CA LYS A 54 4.66 22.66 -18.71
C LYS A 54 4.07 22.57 -17.32
N ARG A 55 3.11 21.65 -17.14
CA ARG A 55 2.45 21.39 -15.85
C ARG A 55 3.44 20.88 -14.79
N LEU A 56 4.31 19.93 -15.15
CA LEU A 56 5.40 19.46 -14.30
C LEU A 56 6.39 20.60 -13.97
N GLY A 57 6.73 21.43 -14.96
CA GLY A 57 7.54 22.63 -14.76
C GLY A 57 6.94 23.57 -13.72
N GLY A 58 5.64 23.84 -13.79
CA GLY A 58 4.90 24.61 -12.80
C GLY A 58 5.01 24.05 -11.38
N ALA A 59 4.82 22.73 -11.22
CA ALA A 59 4.91 22.07 -9.92
C ALA A 59 6.33 22.12 -9.33
N ILE A 60 7.37 22.07 -10.17
CA ILE A 60 8.76 22.29 -9.73
C ILE A 60 8.95 23.74 -9.29
N LEU A 61 8.46 24.70 -10.08
CA LEU A 61 8.62 26.13 -9.82
C LEU A 61 7.89 26.60 -8.56
N LEU A 62 6.78 25.97 -8.19
CA LEU A 62 6.09 26.25 -6.92
C LEU A 62 7.02 26.14 -5.71
N ARG A 63 7.99 25.21 -5.74
CA ARG A 63 8.94 25.03 -4.63
C ARG A 63 9.84 26.24 -4.41
N ARG A 64 9.99 27.11 -5.40
CA ARG A 64 10.80 28.35 -5.28
C ARG A 64 10.20 29.31 -4.26
N PHE A 65 8.88 29.30 -4.06
CA PHE A 65 8.21 30.10 -3.04
C PHE A 65 8.43 29.58 -1.61
N PHE A 66 9.06 28.41 -1.47
CA PHE A 66 9.45 27.83 -0.18
C PHE A 66 10.94 27.99 0.13
N ASP A 67 11.71 28.64 -0.75
CA ASP A 67 13.15 28.79 -0.59
C ASP A 67 13.49 30.25 -0.21
N PRO A 68 13.97 30.49 1.04
CA PRO A 68 14.30 31.84 1.51
C PRO A 68 15.54 32.43 0.84
N GLU A 69 16.35 31.63 0.17
CA GLU A 69 17.56 32.07 -0.51
C GLU A 69 17.30 32.58 -1.94
N THR A 70 16.07 32.41 -2.44
CA THR A 70 15.67 32.90 -3.76
C THR A 70 15.56 34.43 -3.79
N GLU A 71 15.57 34.98 -5.01
CA GLU A 71 15.40 36.40 -5.27
C GLU A 71 14.05 36.95 -4.80
N LEU A 72 13.03 36.09 -4.74
CA LEU A 72 11.72 36.39 -4.15
C LEU A 72 11.77 36.20 -2.63
N GLY A 73 12.56 35.24 -2.15
CA GLY A 73 12.60 34.77 -0.77
C GLY A 73 13.46 35.53 0.22
N ARG A 74 14.46 36.34 -0.19
CA ARG A 74 15.39 37.05 0.72
C ARG A 74 14.66 37.85 1.80
N GLY A 75 14.48 37.21 2.95
CA GLY A 75 13.91 37.75 4.17
C GLY A 75 12.48 37.33 4.51
N HIS A 76 11.60 36.93 3.58
CA HIS A 76 10.16 36.71 3.90
C HIS A 76 9.35 35.69 3.03
N MET A 77 9.95 34.95 2.07
CA MET A 77 9.24 33.91 1.26
C MET A 77 7.79 34.28 0.84
N PRO A 78 7.61 35.32 -0.01
CA PRO A 78 6.29 35.75 -0.44
C PRO A 78 5.56 34.62 -1.16
N TYR A 79 4.26 34.49 -0.95
CA TYR A 79 3.40 33.45 -1.54
C TYR A 79 3.65 32.01 -1.06
N ALA A 80 4.43 31.78 0.00
CA ALA A 80 4.62 30.43 0.54
C ALA A 80 3.29 29.78 0.95
N SER A 81 2.43 30.49 1.69
CA SER A 81 1.13 29.97 2.11
C SER A 81 0.21 29.71 0.91
N GLU A 82 0.19 30.63 -0.06
CA GLU A 82 -0.60 30.51 -1.29
C GLU A 82 -0.11 29.35 -2.16
N ALA A 83 1.20 29.16 -2.29
CA ALA A 83 1.78 28.03 -3.00
C ALA A 83 1.38 26.71 -2.34
N MET A 84 1.41 26.62 -1.01
CA MET A 84 0.93 25.44 -0.28
C MET A 84 -0.56 25.21 -0.51
N ASN A 85 -1.39 26.27 -0.48
CA ASN A 85 -2.83 26.17 -0.73
C ASN A 85 -3.13 25.69 -2.15
N VAL A 86 -2.39 26.16 -3.15
CA VAL A 86 -2.49 25.70 -4.54
C VAL A 86 -2.12 24.22 -4.61
N ILE A 87 -1.01 23.80 -4.01
CA ILE A 87 -0.60 22.38 -3.99
C ILE A 87 -1.69 21.52 -3.34
N ALA A 88 -2.18 21.91 -2.17
CA ALA A 88 -3.23 21.18 -1.45
C ALA A 88 -4.51 21.08 -2.28
N ALA A 89 -4.94 22.18 -2.91
CA ALA A 89 -6.11 22.18 -3.78
C ALA A 89 -5.96 21.22 -4.96
N MET A 90 -4.81 21.24 -5.64
CA MET A 90 -4.55 20.32 -6.76
C MET A 90 -4.53 18.85 -6.30
N LEU A 91 -3.90 18.56 -5.16
CA LEU A 91 -3.80 17.20 -4.65
C LEU A 91 -5.15 16.58 -4.28
N ARG A 92 -6.22 17.38 -4.11
CA ARG A 92 -7.57 16.84 -3.86
C ARG A 92 -8.21 16.21 -5.09
N ASP A 93 -7.84 16.69 -6.28
CA ASP A 93 -8.47 16.27 -7.55
C ASP A 93 -7.53 15.44 -8.43
N VAL A 94 -6.21 15.54 -8.25
CA VAL A 94 -5.24 14.86 -9.11
C VAL A 94 -5.12 13.37 -8.75
N GLU A 95 -5.20 12.51 -9.78
CA GLU A 95 -4.99 11.08 -9.68
C GLU A 95 -3.53 10.71 -9.32
N ALA A 96 -3.33 9.50 -8.77
CA ALA A 96 -2.01 9.02 -8.43
C ALA A 96 -1.11 8.93 -9.69
N GLY A 97 0.06 9.55 -9.63
CA GLY A 97 0.98 9.62 -10.78
C GLY A 97 2.14 10.57 -10.54
N ASN A 98 2.96 10.78 -11.58
CA ASN A 98 4.17 11.61 -11.47
C ASN A 98 3.87 13.05 -11.05
N PHE A 99 2.79 13.63 -11.59
CA PHE A 99 2.41 15.01 -11.27
C PHE A 99 1.93 15.16 -9.82
N GLN A 100 1.02 14.29 -9.35
CA GLN A 100 0.60 14.23 -7.95
C GLN A 100 1.81 14.04 -7.03
N LYS A 101 2.68 13.07 -7.34
CA LYS A 101 3.85 12.79 -6.52
C LYS A 101 4.77 14.00 -6.41
N LEU A 102 5.00 14.71 -7.52
CA LEU A 102 5.85 15.89 -7.57
C LEU A 102 5.31 17.04 -6.69
N LEU A 103 4.00 17.28 -6.76
CA LEU A 103 3.29 18.23 -5.90
C LEU A 103 3.40 17.83 -4.42
N ALA A 104 3.08 16.57 -4.10
CA ALA A 104 3.10 16.06 -2.73
C ALA A 104 4.50 16.08 -2.11
N ASP A 105 5.53 15.64 -2.84
CA ASP A 105 6.93 15.73 -2.40
C ASP A 105 7.40 17.18 -2.23
N GLY A 106 6.77 18.12 -2.95
CA GLY A 106 7.06 19.54 -2.86
C GLY A 106 6.68 20.14 -1.51
N LEU A 107 5.63 19.63 -0.86
CA LEU A 107 5.20 20.08 0.46
C LEU A 107 6.29 19.92 1.52
N ARG A 108 7.20 18.95 1.40
CA ARG A 108 8.32 18.77 2.34
C ARG A 108 9.20 20.01 2.47
N SER A 109 9.30 20.80 1.40
CA SER A 109 10.07 22.04 1.38
C SER A 109 9.33 23.23 1.97
N ALA A 110 8.01 23.13 2.19
CA ALA A 110 7.21 24.24 2.67
C ALA A 110 7.66 24.68 4.09
N PRO A 111 7.83 25.99 4.33
CA PRO A 111 8.37 26.50 5.58
C PRO A 111 7.40 26.38 6.77
N ALA A 112 6.11 26.21 6.50
CA ALA A 112 5.08 26.02 7.52
C ALA A 112 4.00 25.07 7.01
N LEU A 113 4.07 23.80 7.44
CA LEU A 113 2.97 22.85 7.32
C LEU A 113 2.18 22.74 8.64
N GLU A 114 2.53 23.57 9.61
CA GLU A 114 1.82 23.70 10.87
C GLU A 114 0.43 24.27 10.59
N HIS A 115 -0.62 23.61 11.11
CA HIS A 115 -2.02 23.94 10.82
C HIS A 115 -2.43 23.86 9.34
N ALA A 116 -1.64 23.21 8.48
CA ALA A 116 -1.96 23.11 7.07
C ALA A 116 -3.27 22.33 6.83
N ASP A 117 -4.14 22.88 5.99
CA ASP A 117 -5.30 22.17 5.46
C ASP A 117 -4.85 21.25 4.32
N LEU A 118 -4.70 19.97 4.64
CA LEU A 118 -4.39 18.88 3.71
C LEU A 118 -5.56 17.90 3.61
N GLN A 119 -6.78 18.37 3.91
CA GLN A 119 -7.96 17.52 3.88
C GLN A 119 -8.21 16.98 2.47
N ARG A 120 -8.56 15.68 2.41
CA ARG A 120 -8.90 14.95 1.17
C ARG A 120 -7.81 14.96 0.10
N THR A 121 -6.57 15.29 0.48
CA THR A 121 -5.45 15.30 -0.47
C THR A 121 -4.99 13.88 -0.79
N ASN A 122 -4.60 13.67 -2.04
CA ASN A 122 -3.89 12.48 -2.49
C ASN A 122 -2.39 12.66 -2.24
N LEU A 123 -1.90 12.14 -1.12
CA LEU A 123 -0.50 12.17 -0.70
C LEU A 123 0.16 10.78 -0.82
N GLN A 124 -0.39 9.91 -1.68
CA GLN A 124 0.18 8.58 -1.90
C GLN A 124 1.67 8.68 -2.25
N LYS A 125 2.48 7.85 -1.59
CA LYS A 125 3.94 7.77 -1.78
C LYS A 125 4.70 9.09 -1.62
N ALA A 126 4.12 10.07 -0.93
CA ALA A 126 4.75 11.35 -0.66
C ALA A 126 5.91 11.21 0.33
N TYR A 127 7.00 11.94 0.09
CA TYR A 127 8.11 12.05 1.03
C TYR A 127 7.99 13.31 1.89
N LEU A 128 7.38 13.17 3.06
CA LEU A 128 7.16 14.25 4.05
C LEU A 128 8.00 14.06 5.33
N GLY A 129 9.00 13.18 5.30
CA GLY A 129 9.92 12.91 6.41
C GLY A 129 11.17 13.79 6.43
N LYS A 130 11.95 13.66 7.51
CA LYS A 130 13.26 14.31 7.69
C LYS A 130 14.19 14.04 6.52
N LYS A 131 14.86 15.10 6.02
CA LYS A 131 15.93 15.02 5.02
C LYS A 131 17.10 15.91 5.42
N GLY A 132 18.25 15.30 5.73
CA GLY A 132 19.39 16.03 6.30
C GLY A 132 18.97 16.71 7.61
N ASP A 133 19.20 18.02 7.70
CA ASP A 133 18.81 18.84 8.85
C ASP A 133 17.38 19.38 8.77
N ASN A 134 16.71 19.26 7.62
CA ASN A 134 15.33 19.70 7.46
C ASN A 134 14.36 18.68 8.06
N ILE A 135 13.66 19.08 9.12
CA ILE A 135 12.58 18.33 9.76
C ILE A 135 11.27 19.05 9.44
N PRO A 136 10.39 18.48 8.61
CA PRO A 136 9.08 19.07 8.34
C PRO A 136 8.27 19.22 9.64
N ASN A 137 7.72 20.42 9.84
CA ASN A 137 6.78 20.72 10.93
C ASN A 137 5.34 20.64 10.40
N LEU A 138 4.69 19.50 10.64
CA LEU A 138 3.30 19.18 10.31
C LEU A 138 2.41 19.20 11.57
N ASN A 139 2.82 19.93 12.60
CA ASN A 139 2.06 19.99 13.85
C ASN A 139 0.66 20.55 13.59
N SER A 140 -0.36 19.90 14.16
CA SER A 140 -1.77 20.26 13.98
C SER A 140 -2.23 20.35 12.52
N ALA A 141 -1.51 19.74 11.57
CA ALA A 141 -1.95 19.65 10.18
C ALA A 141 -3.21 18.77 10.10
N ASP A 142 -4.11 19.12 9.18
CA ASP A 142 -5.38 18.44 8.99
C ASP A 142 -5.34 17.53 7.76
N PHE A 143 -5.29 16.23 7.99
CA PHE A 143 -5.33 15.16 7.00
C PHE A 143 -6.69 14.47 6.95
N TYR A 144 -7.77 15.13 7.34
CA TYR A 144 -9.12 14.56 7.28
C TYR A 144 -9.41 13.95 5.91
N ARG A 145 -9.66 12.64 5.87
CA ARG A 145 -9.89 11.86 4.64
C ARG A 145 -8.80 11.94 3.57
N ALA A 146 -7.59 12.34 3.93
CA ALA A 146 -6.45 12.29 3.02
C ALA A 146 -6.02 10.84 2.77
N ASP A 147 -5.40 10.60 1.62
CA ASP A 147 -4.79 9.32 1.29
C ASP A 147 -3.26 9.44 1.36
N LEU A 148 -2.65 8.89 2.41
CA LEU A 148 -1.20 8.85 2.61
C LEU A 148 -0.63 7.45 2.34
N SER A 149 -1.28 6.64 1.50
CA SER A 149 -0.84 5.27 1.26
C SER A 149 0.61 5.23 0.72
N GLY A 150 1.50 4.53 1.42
CA GLY A 150 2.93 4.42 1.11
C GLY A 150 3.72 5.71 1.34
N ALA A 151 3.12 6.76 1.93
CA ALA A 151 3.84 7.99 2.26
C ALA A 151 4.86 7.76 3.38
N SER A 152 5.90 8.58 3.42
CA SER A 152 6.90 8.55 4.48
C SER A 152 6.91 9.87 5.25
N LEU A 153 6.56 9.80 6.53
CA LEU A 153 6.68 10.87 7.53
C LEU A 153 7.82 10.58 8.51
N LYS A 154 8.82 9.81 8.08
CA LYS A 154 9.93 9.35 8.93
C LYS A 154 10.61 10.53 9.64
N GLY A 155 10.60 10.54 10.96
CA GLY A 155 11.24 11.56 11.78
C GLY A 155 10.66 12.96 11.66
N ALA A 156 9.45 13.11 11.10
CA ALA A 156 8.76 14.40 11.04
C ALA A 156 8.14 14.79 12.40
N ASN A 157 7.88 16.08 12.58
CA ASN A 157 7.09 16.59 13.70
C ASN A 157 5.63 16.65 13.26
N VAL A 158 4.76 15.85 13.87
CA VAL A 158 3.37 15.62 13.46
C VAL A 158 2.46 15.65 14.70
N VAL A 159 2.84 16.47 15.68
CA VAL A 159 2.19 16.60 16.98
C VAL A 159 0.79 17.18 16.78
N LYS A 160 -0.24 16.58 17.40
CA LYS A 160 -1.65 17.02 17.29
C LYS A 160 -2.24 16.98 15.88
N ALA A 161 -1.59 16.34 14.91
CA ALA A 161 -2.14 16.21 13.57
C ALA A 161 -3.45 15.41 13.56
N VAL A 162 -4.34 15.76 12.64
CA VAL A 162 -5.66 15.11 12.49
C VAL A 162 -5.61 14.15 11.32
N PHE A 163 -5.69 12.85 11.60
CA PHE A 163 -5.76 11.78 10.61
C PHE A 163 -7.18 11.18 10.50
N TYR A 164 -8.21 11.94 10.92
CA TYR A 164 -9.60 11.49 10.95
C TYR A 164 -10.04 10.90 9.59
N GLN A 165 -10.50 9.64 9.57
CA GLN A 165 -10.93 8.92 8.35
C GLN A 165 -9.88 8.88 7.21
N SER A 166 -8.61 9.09 7.51
CA SER A 166 -7.53 9.03 6.51
C SER A 166 -7.19 7.58 6.15
N ARG A 167 -6.64 7.39 4.94
CA ARG A 167 -6.06 6.12 4.50
C ARG A 167 -4.54 6.18 4.72
N LEU A 168 -4.03 5.33 5.60
CA LEU A 168 -2.62 5.30 6.04
C LEU A 168 -1.95 3.97 5.69
N HIS A 169 -2.34 3.37 4.56
CA HIS A 169 -1.85 2.06 4.16
C HIS A 169 -0.34 2.09 3.91
N ASN A 170 0.44 1.27 4.59
CA ASN A 170 1.90 1.21 4.47
C ASN A 170 2.59 2.57 4.72
N THR A 171 1.95 3.50 5.45
CA THR A 171 2.55 4.79 5.78
C THR A 171 3.67 4.61 6.81
N ILE A 172 4.80 5.26 6.59
CA ILE A 172 5.98 5.15 7.44
C ILE A 172 6.04 6.33 8.40
N PHE A 173 5.71 6.09 9.67
CA PHE A 173 5.85 7.04 10.79
C PHE A 173 7.11 6.81 11.62
N LYS A 174 8.08 6.04 11.10
CA LYS A 174 9.29 5.68 11.84
C LYS A 174 9.99 6.90 12.46
N ASN A 175 10.24 6.88 13.76
CA ASN A 175 10.84 7.97 14.55
C ASN A 175 10.09 9.31 14.55
N ALA A 176 8.87 9.39 13.98
CA ALA A 176 8.08 10.62 13.97
C ALA A 176 7.59 10.99 15.37
N ASP A 177 7.30 12.27 15.58
CA ASP A 177 6.57 12.73 16.75
C ASP A 177 5.08 12.84 16.43
N LEU A 178 4.28 11.92 16.95
CA LEU A 178 2.83 11.82 16.80
C LEU A 178 2.12 12.07 18.14
N THR A 179 2.78 12.78 19.07
CA THR A 179 2.19 13.14 20.36
C THR A 179 0.85 13.84 20.16
N GLU A 180 -0.18 13.37 20.86
CA GLU A 180 -1.57 13.86 20.75
C GLU A 180 -2.19 13.81 19.34
N ALA A 181 -1.63 13.04 18.39
CA ALA A 181 -2.23 12.86 17.07
C ALA A 181 -3.57 12.11 17.14
N ASN A 182 -4.47 12.41 16.22
CA ASN A 182 -5.82 11.82 16.19
C ASN A 182 -6.01 10.90 14.98
N PHE A 183 -6.03 9.59 15.20
CA PHE A 183 -6.30 8.55 14.20
C PHE A 183 -7.75 8.06 14.19
N PHE A 184 -8.71 8.86 14.69
CA PHE A 184 -10.12 8.46 14.75
C PHE A 184 -10.60 7.93 13.38
N GLU A 185 -11.16 6.71 13.35
CA GLU A 185 -11.63 6.04 12.13
C GLU A 185 -10.60 5.93 10.96
N ALA A 186 -9.31 6.13 11.22
CA ALA A 186 -8.27 5.97 10.20
C ALA A 186 -8.03 4.49 9.86
N ASP A 187 -7.56 4.22 8.65
CA ASP A 187 -7.18 2.87 8.22
C ASP A 187 -5.65 2.74 8.20
N LEU A 188 -5.10 1.98 9.15
CA LEU A 188 -3.68 1.88 9.46
C LEU A 188 -2.98 0.66 8.84
N LEU A 189 -3.57 0.06 7.80
CA LEU A 189 -3.08 -1.18 7.20
C LEU A 189 -1.58 -1.16 6.88
N GLY A 190 -0.77 -1.92 7.62
CA GLY A 190 0.69 -1.98 7.40
C GLY A 190 1.45 -0.70 7.77
N ALA A 191 0.82 0.25 8.48
CA ALA A 191 1.48 1.46 8.94
C ALA A 191 2.60 1.12 9.94
N ASN A 192 3.76 1.78 9.78
CA ASN A 192 4.94 1.52 10.59
C ASN A 192 5.20 2.66 11.59
N PHE A 193 5.00 2.37 12.88
CA PHE A 193 5.18 3.30 13.99
C PHE A 193 6.52 3.14 14.73
N GLU A 194 7.46 2.33 14.23
CA GLU A 194 8.70 2.01 14.94
C GLU A 194 9.47 3.27 15.37
N GLY A 195 9.80 3.37 16.65
CA GLY A 195 10.47 4.52 17.25
C GLY A 195 9.62 5.79 17.35
N ALA A 196 8.34 5.78 16.97
CA ALA A 196 7.48 6.97 17.02
C ALA A 196 7.13 7.36 18.47
N LEU A 197 6.99 8.66 18.73
CA LEU A 197 6.39 9.17 19.97
C LEU A 197 4.88 9.23 19.80
N LEU A 198 4.14 8.54 20.66
CA LEU A 198 2.70 8.35 20.54
C LEU A 198 1.94 8.79 21.81
N GLU A 199 2.60 9.53 22.71
CA GLU A 199 1.99 9.94 23.98
C GLU A 199 0.64 10.62 23.71
N LYS A 200 -0.44 10.10 24.33
CA LYS A 200 -1.82 10.59 24.21
C LYS A 200 -2.40 10.57 22.79
N ALA A 201 -1.76 9.91 21.83
CA ALA A 201 -2.35 9.69 20.52
C ALA A 201 -3.65 8.88 20.65
N SER A 202 -4.68 9.27 19.90
CA SER A 202 -6.00 8.63 19.90
C SER A 202 -6.13 7.70 18.71
N PHE A 203 -6.54 6.46 18.96
CA PHE A 203 -6.80 5.39 17.98
C PHE A 203 -8.25 4.92 18.02
N LEU A 204 -9.15 5.68 18.65
CA LEU A 204 -10.56 5.33 18.78
C LEU A 204 -11.18 5.06 17.39
N GLY A 205 -11.80 3.90 17.19
CA GLY A 205 -12.41 3.53 15.91
C GLY A 205 -11.43 3.32 14.74
N ALA A 206 -10.12 3.47 14.95
CA ALA A 206 -9.12 3.16 13.94
C ALA A 206 -9.16 1.66 13.60
N ARG A 207 -8.88 1.33 12.35
CA ARG A 207 -8.89 -0.05 11.85
C ARG A 207 -7.48 -0.46 11.45
N ASN A 208 -7.20 -1.76 11.46
CA ASN A 208 -5.91 -2.34 11.09
C ASN A 208 -4.74 -1.80 11.93
N ILE A 209 -4.99 -1.56 13.22
CA ILE A 209 -3.95 -1.15 14.17
C ILE A 209 -2.92 -2.29 14.28
N PRO A 210 -1.60 -2.01 14.17
CA PRO A 210 -0.57 -3.03 14.35
C PRO A 210 -0.73 -3.76 15.68
N SER A 211 -0.64 -5.09 15.68
CA SER A 211 -0.88 -5.95 16.86
C SER A 211 -0.06 -5.52 18.08
N GLY A 212 1.23 -5.24 17.88
CA GLY A 212 2.12 -4.74 18.92
C GLY A 212 1.76 -3.37 19.48
N LEU A 213 1.05 -2.54 18.71
CA LEU A 213 0.53 -1.25 19.15
C LEU A 213 -0.81 -1.41 19.86
N SER A 214 -1.66 -2.33 19.40
CA SER A 214 -3.01 -2.56 19.92
C SER A 214 -3.02 -2.91 21.40
N VAL A 215 -2.00 -3.62 21.90
CA VAL A 215 -1.87 -3.99 23.33
C VAL A 215 -1.55 -2.79 24.23
N LEU A 216 -1.12 -1.67 23.65
CA LEU A 216 -0.75 -0.43 24.34
C LEU A 216 -1.83 0.65 24.21
N ILE A 217 -3.05 0.28 23.81
CA ILE A 217 -4.19 1.19 23.70
C ILE A 217 -5.14 0.92 24.86
N GLY A 218 -5.45 1.97 25.62
CA GLY A 218 -6.39 1.93 26.74
C GLY A 218 -7.84 1.79 26.26
N THR A 219 -8.75 1.54 27.20
CA THR A 219 -10.19 1.44 26.94
C THR A 219 -10.81 2.74 26.42
N ASP A 220 -10.15 3.88 26.65
CA ASP A 220 -10.51 5.19 26.12
C ASP A 220 -10.01 5.41 24.68
N GLY A 221 -9.36 4.42 24.08
CA GLY A 221 -8.80 4.47 22.73
C GLY A 221 -7.49 5.24 22.64
N LYS A 222 -6.86 5.62 23.75
CA LYS A 222 -5.58 6.35 23.75
C LYS A 222 -4.38 5.44 23.96
N TYR A 223 -3.26 5.78 23.34
CA TYR A 223 -1.99 5.12 23.60
C TYR A 223 -1.49 5.44 25.02
N VAL A 224 -1.13 4.38 25.77
CA VAL A 224 -0.71 4.50 27.18
C VAL A 224 0.80 4.46 27.39
N GLY A 225 1.57 4.12 26.34
CA GLY A 225 3.03 4.07 26.43
C GLY A 225 3.66 5.46 26.60
N LYS A 226 4.77 5.52 27.34
CA LYS A 226 5.50 6.78 27.63
C LYS A 226 6.80 6.91 26.86
N GLU A 227 7.32 5.81 26.34
CA GLU A 227 8.54 5.79 25.56
C GLU A 227 8.24 5.74 24.06
N ARG A 228 9.28 5.94 23.25
CA ARG A 228 9.21 5.68 21.81
C ARG A 228 8.69 4.27 21.60
N PHE A 229 7.64 4.13 20.80
CA PHE A 229 7.06 2.85 20.49
C PHE A 229 8.14 1.97 19.88
N LYS A 230 8.31 0.78 20.44
CA LYS A 230 9.05 -0.29 19.81
C LYS A 230 8.01 -1.34 19.54
N ALA A 231 7.91 -1.76 18.28
CA ALA A 231 7.19 -3.00 18.01
C ALA A 231 7.79 -4.05 18.96
N PRO A 232 6.96 -4.89 19.62
CA PRO A 232 7.48 -6.08 20.26
C PRO A 232 8.42 -6.71 19.25
N THR A 233 9.68 -6.91 19.63
CA THR A 233 10.54 -7.80 18.86
C THR A 233 9.75 -9.08 18.84
N ALA A 234 9.12 -9.40 17.70
CA ALA A 234 8.69 -10.76 17.47
C ALA A 234 9.93 -11.58 17.86
N PRO A 235 9.81 -12.59 18.75
CA PRO A 235 10.87 -13.59 18.80
C PRO A 235 11.11 -13.91 17.34
N ALA A 236 12.38 -13.80 16.88
CA ALA A 236 12.71 -14.03 15.48
C ALA A 236 11.86 -15.22 15.06
N GLU A 237 10.81 -14.95 14.24
CA GLU A 237 9.96 -16.05 13.85
C GLU A 237 10.96 -17.05 13.28
N PRO A 238 10.89 -18.34 13.67
CA PRO A 238 11.74 -19.34 13.03
C PRO A 238 11.70 -19.01 11.54
N ASP A 239 12.85 -19.00 10.87
CA ASP A 239 13.05 -18.47 9.52
C ASP A 239 12.23 -19.27 8.49
N ASN A 240 10.93 -19.24 8.69
CA ASN A 240 9.92 -20.10 8.19
C ASN A 240 9.31 -19.34 7.04
N LEU A 241 9.15 -20.04 5.94
CA LEU A 241 8.47 -19.48 4.78
C LEU A 241 7.00 -19.31 5.13
N ASN A 242 6.47 -18.11 4.94
CA ASN A 242 5.04 -17.87 5.06
C ASN A 242 4.39 -18.19 3.72
N VAL A 243 3.43 -19.12 3.73
CA VAL A 243 2.74 -19.54 2.51
C VAL A 243 1.25 -19.36 2.67
N PHE A 244 0.62 -18.82 1.63
CA PHE A 244 -0.83 -18.64 1.63
C PHE A 244 -1.52 -20.00 1.43
N LEU A 245 -2.39 -20.40 2.35
CA LEU A 245 -3.17 -21.62 2.24
C LEU A 245 -4.61 -21.31 1.82
N SER A 246 -4.93 -21.60 0.55
CA SER A 246 -6.30 -21.58 0.05
C SER A 246 -6.98 -22.90 0.38
N ARG A 247 -8.02 -22.86 1.22
CA ARG A 247 -8.83 -24.03 1.58
C ARG A 247 -10.32 -23.70 1.62
N PRO A 248 -11.21 -24.68 1.37
CA PRO A 248 -12.63 -24.49 1.61
C PRO A 248 -12.93 -24.14 3.07
N GLY A 249 -13.93 -23.28 3.28
CA GLY A 249 -14.36 -22.88 4.63
C GLY A 249 -15.10 -23.99 5.40
N THR A 250 -15.55 -25.04 4.71
CA THR A 250 -16.20 -26.20 5.34
C THR A 250 -15.55 -27.47 4.81
N LEU A 251 -15.06 -28.31 5.72
CA LEU A 251 -14.36 -29.56 5.41
C LEU A 251 -15.13 -30.74 6.01
N ASN A 252 -15.19 -31.85 5.28
CA ASN A 252 -15.62 -33.13 5.87
C ASN A 252 -14.52 -33.72 6.77
N THR A 253 -14.82 -34.79 7.51
CA THR A 253 -13.86 -35.40 8.44
C THR A 253 -12.54 -35.80 7.78
N SER A 254 -12.59 -36.47 6.63
CA SER A 254 -11.39 -36.91 5.92
C SER A 254 -10.57 -35.74 5.37
N GLN A 255 -11.24 -34.71 4.86
CA GLN A 255 -10.59 -33.47 4.41
C GLN A 255 -9.94 -32.72 5.59
N GLN A 256 -10.59 -32.67 6.76
CA GLN A 256 -10.04 -32.05 7.95
C GLN A 256 -8.80 -32.80 8.47
N GLU A 257 -8.86 -34.13 8.53
CA GLU A 257 -7.72 -34.98 8.90
C GLU A 257 -6.56 -34.78 7.93
N PHE A 258 -6.84 -34.73 6.62
CA PHE A 258 -5.84 -34.44 5.60
C PHE A 258 -5.19 -33.07 5.80
N VAL A 259 -5.98 -32.01 6.02
CA VAL A 259 -5.46 -30.65 6.26
C VAL A 259 -4.58 -30.61 7.50
N ASN A 260 -4.98 -31.25 8.59
CA ASN A 260 -4.16 -31.30 9.82
C ASN A 260 -2.80 -31.97 9.58
N HIS A 261 -2.80 -33.06 8.81
CA HIS A 261 -1.56 -33.75 8.45
C HIS A 261 -0.69 -32.92 7.50
N LEU A 262 -1.29 -32.28 6.50
CA LEU A 262 -0.61 -31.35 5.60
C LEU A 262 0.07 -30.20 6.38
N LEU A 263 -0.63 -29.60 7.33
CA LEU A 263 -0.07 -28.55 8.18
C LEU A 263 1.14 -29.06 8.98
N THR A 264 1.10 -30.30 9.45
CA THR A 264 2.24 -30.93 10.14
C THR A 264 3.42 -31.15 9.18
N LEU A 265 3.17 -31.57 7.93
CA LEU A 265 4.23 -31.73 6.92
C LEU A 265 4.87 -30.39 6.55
N LEU A 266 4.08 -29.33 6.42
CA LEU A 266 4.58 -27.98 6.16
C LEU A 266 5.42 -27.46 7.34
N ASP A 267 4.95 -27.64 8.57
CA ASP A 267 5.68 -27.24 9.78
C ASP A 267 7.03 -27.95 9.91
N ASN A 268 7.09 -29.25 9.58
CA ASN A 268 8.35 -30.02 9.55
C ASN A 268 9.37 -29.49 8.53
N GLU A 269 8.92 -28.81 7.48
CA GLU A 269 9.77 -28.16 6.46
C GLU A 269 10.07 -26.68 6.81
N GLY A 270 9.64 -26.21 7.98
CA GLY A 270 9.78 -24.80 8.37
C GLY A 270 8.87 -23.89 7.55
N ILE A 271 7.65 -24.32 7.26
CA ILE A 271 6.70 -23.54 6.46
C ILE A 271 5.46 -23.23 7.30
N SER A 272 5.18 -21.93 7.46
CA SER A 272 4.02 -21.41 8.18
C SER A 272 2.88 -21.14 7.18
N ALA A 273 1.79 -21.90 7.31
CA ALA A 273 0.61 -21.72 6.46
C ALA A 273 -0.33 -20.62 7.02
N ILE A 274 -0.63 -19.62 6.20
CA ILE A 274 -1.52 -18.50 6.54
C ILE A 274 -2.82 -18.62 5.73
N THR A 275 -3.95 -18.63 6.40
CA THR A 275 -5.30 -18.68 5.80
C THR A 275 -6.05 -17.39 6.12
N VAL A 276 -7.07 -17.06 5.32
CA VAL A 276 -8.01 -15.98 5.63
C VAL A 276 -9.37 -16.63 5.84
N GLU A 277 -9.85 -16.62 7.09
CA GLU A 277 -11.13 -17.23 7.43
C GLU A 277 -12.30 -16.36 6.98
N ARG A 278 -13.47 -16.98 6.79
CA ARG A 278 -14.67 -16.26 6.29
C ARG A 278 -15.23 -15.22 7.26
N ASP A 279 -14.96 -15.37 8.54
CA ASP A 279 -15.32 -14.44 9.62
C ASP A 279 -14.27 -13.32 9.84
N GLU A 280 -13.09 -13.45 9.23
CA GLU A 280 -12.02 -12.43 9.25
C GLU A 280 -12.18 -11.39 8.13
N TYR A 281 -13.15 -11.57 7.23
CA TYR A 281 -13.41 -10.60 6.17
C TYR A 281 -14.00 -9.30 6.75
N PRO A 282 -13.36 -8.14 6.56
CA PRO A 282 -14.00 -6.88 6.86
C PRO A 282 -15.25 -6.73 6.00
N ASN A 283 -16.31 -6.10 6.54
CA ASN A 283 -17.61 -5.88 5.90
C ASN A 283 -17.55 -5.25 4.48
N PHE A 284 -16.38 -4.75 4.06
CA PHE A 284 -16.05 -4.38 2.69
C PHE A 284 -14.63 -4.87 2.32
N GLY A 285 -14.49 -5.58 1.20
CA GLY A 285 -13.19 -5.77 0.54
C GLY A 285 -12.48 -7.12 0.76
N ALA A 286 -13.20 -8.25 0.86
CA ALA A 286 -12.62 -9.59 1.01
C ALA A 286 -11.45 -9.91 0.05
N VAL A 287 -11.59 -9.55 -1.23
CA VAL A 287 -10.53 -9.74 -2.24
C VAL A 287 -9.27 -8.91 -1.95
N ALA A 288 -9.44 -7.69 -1.42
CA ALA A 288 -8.32 -6.84 -1.06
C ALA A 288 -7.56 -7.39 0.15
N GLU A 289 -8.27 -8.02 1.09
CA GLU A 289 -7.68 -8.65 2.27
C GLU A 289 -6.91 -9.92 1.90
N VAL A 290 -7.48 -10.79 1.07
CA VAL A 290 -6.73 -11.95 0.53
C VAL A 290 -5.49 -11.49 -0.22
N ARG A 291 -5.61 -10.49 -1.09
CA ARG A 291 -4.45 -9.93 -1.80
C ARG A 291 -3.40 -9.40 -0.83
N ARG A 292 -3.80 -8.75 0.28
CA ARG A 292 -2.89 -8.23 1.30
C ARG A 292 -2.11 -9.36 1.97
N VAL A 293 -2.82 -10.37 2.48
CA VAL A 293 -2.21 -11.51 3.17
C VAL A 293 -1.27 -12.26 2.22
N MET A 294 -1.74 -12.54 1.00
CA MET A 294 -0.97 -13.24 -0.03
C MET A 294 0.27 -12.46 -0.48
N SER A 295 0.24 -11.12 -0.49
CA SER A 295 1.42 -10.29 -0.81
C SER A 295 2.53 -10.36 0.26
N GLY A 296 2.22 -10.84 1.46
CA GLY A 296 3.18 -11.08 2.54
C GLY A 296 3.69 -12.53 2.59
N CYS A 297 3.30 -13.38 1.64
CA CYS A 297 3.69 -14.77 1.57
C CYS A 297 4.76 -14.98 0.48
N GLU A 298 5.66 -15.93 0.69
CA GLU A 298 6.68 -16.36 -0.28
C GLU A 298 6.17 -17.42 -1.26
N GLY A 299 5.07 -18.10 -0.93
CA GLY A 299 4.45 -19.12 -1.79
C GLY A 299 2.96 -19.28 -1.51
N ALA A 300 2.29 -20.15 -2.26
CA ALA A 300 0.89 -20.48 -2.04
C ALA A 300 0.63 -21.99 -2.12
N VAL A 301 -0.27 -22.51 -1.29
CA VAL A 301 -0.81 -23.87 -1.36
C VAL A 301 -2.31 -23.78 -1.64
N ILE A 302 -2.77 -24.40 -2.71
CA ILE A 302 -4.16 -24.32 -3.17
C ILE A 302 -4.82 -25.70 -3.06
N LEU A 303 -5.82 -25.82 -2.19
CA LEU A 303 -6.59 -27.06 -1.98
C LEU A 303 -7.86 -27.09 -2.82
N GLY A 304 -7.85 -27.89 -3.88
CA GLY A 304 -8.99 -28.16 -4.76
C GLY A 304 -9.80 -29.36 -4.28
N PHE A 305 -10.52 -29.23 -3.17
CA PHE A 305 -11.37 -30.30 -2.64
C PHE A 305 -12.77 -30.31 -3.25
N CYS A 306 -13.40 -31.49 -3.23
CA CYS A 306 -14.80 -31.65 -3.61
C CYS A 306 -15.69 -30.84 -2.67
N GLN A 307 -16.48 -29.93 -3.26
CA GLN A 307 -17.42 -29.08 -2.53
C GLN A 307 -18.80 -29.06 -3.20
N LEU A 308 -18.88 -29.39 -4.49
CA LEU A 308 -20.12 -29.49 -5.24
C LEU A 308 -20.08 -30.71 -6.17
N GLU A 309 -21.10 -31.56 -6.08
CA GLU A 309 -21.32 -32.69 -6.99
C GLU A 309 -22.53 -32.42 -7.88
N VAL A 310 -22.29 -32.31 -9.19
CA VAL A 310 -23.33 -32.19 -10.21
C VAL A 310 -23.64 -33.58 -10.75
N ARG A 311 -24.71 -34.19 -10.23
CA ARG A 311 -25.13 -35.54 -10.64
C ARG A 311 -25.52 -35.62 -12.11
N ARG A 312 -26.25 -34.62 -12.62
CA ARG A 312 -26.63 -34.48 -14.04
C ARG A 312 -26.95 -33.02 -14.35
N GLY A 313 -26.57 -32.53 -15.53
CA GLY A 313 -26.83 -31.16 -15.94
C GLY A 313 -26.49 -30.92 -17.41
N PHE A 314 -26.59 -29.65 -17.83
CA PHE A 314 -26.18 -29.21 -19.16
C PHE A 314 -25.18 -28.06 -19.04
N TRP A 315 -24.05 -28.19 -19.71
CA TRP A 315 -23.05 -27.15 -19.85
C TRP A 315 -23.28 -26.39 -21.15
N ARG A 316 -23.30 -25.04 -21.09
CA ARG A 316 -23.49 -24.17 -22.26
C ARG A 316 -22.35 -23.14 -22.30
N THR A 317 -21.49 -23.21 -23.31
CA THR A 317 -20.33 -22.31 -23.49
C THR A 317 -20.68 -21.02 -24.23
N GLY A 318 -21.83 -20.40 -23.89
CA GLY A 318 -22.30 -19.19 -24.57
C GLY A 318 -22.81 -19.43 -26.00
N THR A 319 -23.09 -20.68 -26.37
CA THR A 319 -23.74 -21.10 -27.61
C THR A 319 -25.06 -21.82 -27.30
N ASP A 320 -25.90 -22.04 -28.32
CA ASP A 320 -27.15 -22.79 -28.17
C ASP A 320 -26.93 -24.30 -27.91
N GLU A 321 -25.71 -24.78 -28.13
CA GLU A 321 -25.30 -26.15 -27.90
C GLU A 321 -25.19 -26.44 -26.40
N ALA A 322 -25.90 -27.48 -25.96
CA ALA A 322 -25.88 -27.97 -24.60
C ALA A 322 -25.13 -29.31 -24.56
N MET A 323 -24.01 -29.34 -23.83
CA MET A 323 -23.31 -30.58 -23.54
C MET A 323 -23.90 -31.18 -22.27
N GLU A 324 -24.43 -32.40 -22.34
CA GLU A 324 -24.87 -33.10 -21.16
C GLU A 324 -23.67 -33.48 -20.28
N ILE A 325 -23.75 -33.15 -19.01
CA ILE A 325 -22.74 -33.47 -18.01
C ILE A 325 -23.35 -34.38 -16.95
N GLN A 326 -22.59 -35.37 -16.50
CA GLN A 326 -23.00 -36.32 -15.48
C GLN A 326 -21.84 -36.61 -14.53
N GLY A 327 -22.10 -36.56 -13.23
CA GLY A 327 -21.10 -36.88 -12.20
C GLY A 327 -19.90 -35.93 -12.16
N VAL A 328 -20.12 -34.62 -12.42
CA VAL A 328 -19.04 -33.63 -12.38
C VAL A 328 -18.85 -33.15 -10.95
N VAL A 329 -17.60 -33.14 -10.48
CA VAL A 329 -17.23 -32.68 -9.14
C VAL A 329 -16.41 -31.40 -9.25
N LEU A 330 -16.81 -30.37 -8.51
CA LEU A 330 -16.20 -29.05 -8.56
C LEU A 330 -15.73 -28.59 -7.16
N PRO A 331 -14.65 -27.80 -7.09
CA PRO A 331 -14.25 -27.13 -5.87
C PRO A 331 -14.99 -25.80 -5.74
N THR A 332 -14.64 -25.00 -4.73
CA THR A 332 -15.25 -23.67 -4.62
C THR A 332 -14.73 -22.73 -5.72
N ALA A 333 -15.57 -21.79 -6.15
CA ALA A 333 -15.12 -20.71 -7.03
C ALA A 333 -14.03 -19.84 -6.37
N TRP A 334 -14.02 -19.78 -5.04
CA TRP A 334 -13.05 -18.98 -4.28
C TRP A 334 -11.63 -19.51 -4.42
N ASN A 335 -11.44 -20.84 -4.42
CA ASN A 335 -10.12 -21.44 -4.64
C ASN A 335 -9.50 -21.01 -5.98
N HIS A 336 -10.32 -20.86 -7.03
CA HIS A 336 -9.87 -20.39 -8.33
C HIS A 336 -9.47 -18.90 -8.31
N VAL A 337 -10.21 -18.09 -7.56
CA VAL A 337 -9.92 -16.67 -7.38
C VAL A 337 -8.58 -16.50 -6.64
N GLU A 338 -8.34 -17.27 -5.59
CA GLU A 338 -7.09 -17.27 -4.83
C GLU A 338 -5.91 -17.82 -5.65
N ALA A 339 -6.12 -18.91 -6.40
CA ALA A 339 -5.14 -19.45 -7.34
C ALA A 339 -4.74 -18.43 -8.41
N GLY A 340 -5.72 -17.74 -8.99
CA GLY A 340 -5.49 -16.69 -9.97
C GLY A 340 -4.74 -15.50 -9.38
N MET A 341 -5.04 -15.12 -8.12
CA MET A 341 -4.30 -14.08 -7.42
C MET A 341 -2.84 -14.47 -7.18
N ALA A 342 -2.58 -15.70 -6.73
CA ALA A 342 -1.21 -16.18 -6.54
C ALA A 342 -0.42 -16.13 -7.84
N ALA A 343 -1.02 -16.57 -8.95
CA ALA A 343 -0.43 -16.48 -10.28
C ALA A 343 -0.17 -15.04 -10.74
N MET A 344 -1.10 -14.11 -10.48
CA MET A 344 -0.92 -12.69 -10.82
C MET A 344 0.19 -12.01 -10.00
N ILE A 345 0.38 -12.41 -8.74
CA ILE A 345 1.47 -11.92 -7.88
C ILE A 345 2.81 -12.55 -8.30
N GLY A 346 2.77 -13.72 -8.94
CA GLY A 346 3.96 -14.47 -9.35
C GLY A 346 4.48 -15.42 -8.27
N LEU A 347 3.64 -15.82 -7.32
CA LEU A 347 4.04 -16.74 -6.26
C LEU A 347 4.20 -18.17 -6.80
N PRO A 348 5.24 -18.91 -6.37
CA PRO A 348 5.30 -20.35 -6.55
C PRO A 348 4.11 -21.01 -5.83
N ALA A 349 3.16 -21.53 -6.59
CA ALA A 349 1.99 -22.21 -6.05
C ALA A 349 2.20 -23.73 -6.02
N LEU A 350 1.64 -24.43 -5.04
CA LEU A 350 1.48 -25.89 -4.95
C LEU A 350 -0.01 -26.20 -5.00
N TYR A 351 -0.44 -27.03 -5.95
CA TYR A 351 -1.85 -27.39 -6.11
C TYR A 351 -2.08 -28.81 -5.58
N ILE A 352 -3.00 -28.97 -4.64
CA ILE A 352 -3.41 -30.28 -4.11
C ILE A 352 -4.88 -30.44 -4.42
N VAL A 353 -5.19 -31.38 -5.31
CA VAL A 353 -6.54 -31.53 -5.89
C VAL A 353 -7.08 -32.91 -5.52
N GLU A 354 -8.29 -32.93 -4.98
CA GLU A 354 -8.99 -34.18 -4.66
C GLU A 354 -9.33 -34.93 -5.95
N LYS A 355 -9.14 -36.25 -5.92
CA LYS A 355 -9.37 -37.09 -7.08
C LYS A 355 -10.78 -36.98 -7.63
N GLY A 356 -10.89 -36.64 -8.91
CA GLY A 356 -12.16 -36.46 -9.61
C GLY A 356 -12.67 -35.02 -9.62
N VAL A 357 -12.05 -34.10 -8.86
CA VAL A 357 -12.33 -32.67 -8.97
C VAL A 357 -11.75 -32.11 -10.26
N GLY A 358 -12.59 -31.42 -11.03
CA GLY A 358 -12.22 -30.74 -12.27
C GLY A 358 -12.55 -29.24 -12.26
N GLY A 359 -12.18 -28.57 -13.35
CA GLY A 359 -12.40 -27.16 -13.67
C GLY A 359 -11.16 -26.25 -13.58
N GLY A 360 -11.05 -25.34 -14.55
CA GLY A 360 -10.26 -24.10 -14.45
C GLY A 360 -8.75 -24.30 -14.29
N LEU A 361 -8.14 -23.49 -13.41
CA LEU A 361 -6.69 -23.52 -13.10
C LEU A 361 -6.21 -24.85 -12.48
N LEU A 362 -7.13 -25.72 -12.07
CA LEU A 362 -6.84 -27.00 -11.44
C LEU A 362 -6.79 -28.17 -12.44
N GLU A 363 -7.09 -27.92 -13.72
CA GLU A 363 -7.09 -28.90 -14.81
C GLU A 363 -5.88 -28.81 -15.77
N SER A 364 -5.02 -27.79 -15.64
CA SER A 364 -4.00 -27.54 -16.67
C SER A 364 -2.94 -28.65 -16.73
N ARG A 365 -2.98 -29.43 -17.82
CA ARG A 365 -2.02 -30.49 -18.16
C ARG A 365 -0.60 -30.00 -18.46
N ASP A 366 -0.39 -28.68 -18.53
CA ASP A 366 0.94 -28.08 -18.76
C ASP A 366 1.77 -27.92 -17.47
N VAL A 367 1.26 -28.37 -16.33
CA VAL A 367 1.89 -28.19 -15.01
C VAL A 367 2.06 -29.55 -14.32
N ASP A 368 2.79 -30.45 -14.99
CA ASP A 368 2.98 -31.86 -14.59
C ASP A 368 3.71 -32.07 -13.24
N ASP A 369 4.18 -31.01 -12.57
CA ASP A 369 4.95 -31.11 -11.33
C ASP A 369 4.31 -30.46 -10.10
N ILE A 370 3.15 -29.79 -10.25
CA ILE A 370 2.58 -28.93 -9.20
C ILE A 370 1.18 -29.37 -8.75
N VAL A 371 0.45 -30.12 -9.57
CA VAL A 371 -0.91 -30.61 -9.24
C VAL A 371 -0.85 -32.04 -8.70
N ASN A 372 -0.95 -32.19 -7.38
CA ASN A 372 -1.05 -33.49 -6.73
C ASN A 372 -2.51 -33.95 -6.71
N ASN A 373 -2.84 -34.93 -7.54
CA ASN A 373 -4.15 -35.57 -7.54
C ASN A 373 -4.20 -36.63 -6.43
N ILE A 374 -4.93 -36.37 -5.35
CA ILE A 374 -4.90 -37.17 -4.12
C ILE A 374 -6.26 -37.82 -3.84
N ASP A 375 -6.23 -39.11 -3.53
CA ASP A 375 -7.35 -39.81 -2.92
C ASP A 375 -7.39 -39.45 -1.42
N ILE A 376 -8.28 -38.55 -1.03
CA ILE A 376 -8.41 -38.10 0.37
C ILE A 376 -8.84 -39.24 1.31
N GLY A 377 -9.48 -40.29 0.79
CA GLY A 377 -9.84 -41.46 1.60
C GLY A 377 -8.64 -42.36 1.92
N LYS A 378 -7.59 -42.31 1.10
CA LYS A 378 -6.32 -43.06 1.28
C LYS A 378 -5.12 -42.24 0.76
N PRO A 379 -4.78 -41.13 1.44
CA PRO A 379 -3.75 -40.23 0.96
C PRO A 379 -2.35 -40.87 1.04
N ASP A 380 -1.56 -40.70 -0.02
CA ASP A 380 -0.14 -41.05 -0.05
C ASP A 380 0.70 -39.88 0.47
N PHE A 381 0.90 -39.85 1.79
CA PHE A 381 1.63 -38.77 2.45
C PHE A 381 3.13 -38.79 2.14
N SER A 382 3.71 -39.93 1.77
CA SER A 382 5.12 -40.01 1.38
C SER A 382 5.35 -39.27 0.07
N ARG A 383 4.48 -39.51 -0.93
CA ARG A 383 4.52 -38.76 -2.20
C ARG A 383 4.22 -37.28 -2.00
N LEU A 384 3.27 -36.95 -1.12
CA LEU A 384 2.96 -35.55 -0.80
C LEU A 384 4.16 -34.83 -0.18
N GLN A 385 4.87 -35.49 0.74
CA GLN A 385 6.07 -34.94 1.36
C GLN A 385 7.16 -34.65 0.32
N GLU A 386 7.42 -35.57 -0.61
CA GLU A 386 8.37 -35.34 -1.72
C GLU A 386 8.00 -34.10 -2.56
N SER A 387 6.71 -33.95 -2.88
CA SER A 387 6.19 -32.78 -3.61
C SER A 387 6.37 -31.49 -2.81
N ILE A 388 6.09 -31.49 -1.50
CA ILE A 388 6.29 -30.33 -0.62
C ILE A 388 7.76 -29.96 -0.55
N THR A 389 8.67 -30.91 -0.34
CA THR A 389 10.12 -30.65 -0.27
C THR A 389 10.68 -30.15 -1.61
N LYS A 390 10.14 -30.60 -2.76
CA LYS A 390 10.53 -30.08 -4.07
C LYS A 390 10.04 -28.64 -4.27
N TRP A 391 8.79 -28.38 -3.91
CA TRP A 391 8.18 -27.05 -4.01
C TRP A 391 8.81 -26.04 -3.03
N SER A 392 9.11 -26.45 -1.80
CA SER A 392 9.72 -25.58 -0.78
C SER A 392 11.05 -25.00 -1.25
N ARG A 393 11.87 -25.77 -1.97
CA ARG A 393 13.10 -25.26 -2.60
C ARG A 393 12.83 -24.14 -3.61
N ALA A 394 11.80 -24.27 -4.43
CA ALA A 394 11.42 -23.22 -5.38
C ALA A 394 10.93 -21.95 -4.66
N VAL A 395 10.24 -22.11 -3.52
CA VAL A 395 9.85 -20.98 -2.64
C VAL A 395 11.07 -20.30 -2.03
N HIS A 396 12.06 -21.08 -1.57
CA HIS A 396 13.32 -20.53 -1.05
C HIS A 396 14.13 -19.79 -2.12
N GLU A 397 14.17 -20.29 -3.37
CA GLU A 397 14.81 -19.59 -4.49
C GLU A 397 14.09 -18.29 -4.85
N TYR A 398 12.76 -18.24 -4.75
CA TYR A 398 11.97 -17.02 -4.98
C TYR A 398 12.19 -15.94 -3.90
N ARG A 399 12.60 -16.35 -2.68
CA ARG A 399 12.87 -15.43 -1.56
C ARG A 399 14.14 -14.59 -1.74
N HIS A 400 15.04 -14.98 -2.66
CA HIS A 400 16.33 -14.33 -2.93
C HIS A 400 16.38 -13.72 -4.32
#